data_AF-A0A495TEJ2-F1
#
_entry.id   AF-A0A495TEJ2-F1
#
_cell.length_a   1.000
_cell.length_b   1.000
_cell.length_c   1.000
_cell.angle_alpha   90.00
_cell.angle_beta   90.00
_cell.angle_gamma   90.00
#
_symmetry.space_group_name_H-M   'P 1'
#
loop_
_entity.id
_entity.type
_entity.pdbx_description
1 polymer ?
#
loop_
_entity_poly.entity_id
_entity_poly.type
_entity_poly.pdbx_seq_one_letter_code
_entity_poly.pdbx_strand_id
1 'polypeptide(L)'
;MVTVLHSDDQLLRAEVDLATTAERSPAAPLPGLPTDLPSDLVDALDVRPGDRVLEIGPGDLTALLRDAADREPTVVGPSAAEGHTAGAPYDRIIATCAVPRLPLAWLDQCAPGGLIVAPVGGAVARLTKRHDGRAAGRFLHHQAAFPPLHRDPAPAPAAPDPQARRRTTELDARALDHPGFAFWAGLRLAPTITRSGHTLHDPTSGSTARPDGPAAVALSGPRDVWCLVEAAHRNWLAHNRPRPEWFAVEAGPEAQYAAYTAPNGTTTRWVL
;
A
#
# COMPACT_ATOMS: atom_id res chain seq x y z
N MET A 1 11.73 -12.46 -18.21
CA MET A 1 12.77 -12.33 -17.17
C MET A 1 12.06 -11.84 -15.94
N VAL A 2 12.25 -12.50 -14.79
CA VAL A 2 11.71 -12.01 -13.51
C VAL A 2 12.84 -11.25 -12.81
N THR A 3 12.66 -9.97 -12.50
CA THR A 3 13.62 -9.16 -11.73
C THR A 3 13.06 -8.95 -10.34
N VAL A 4 13.85 -9.23 -9.30
CA VAL A 4 13.45 -9.03 -7.90
C VAL A 4 14.30 -7.92 -7.27
N LEU A 5 13.65 -6.86 -6.78
CA LEU A 5 14.30 -5.76 -6.07
C LEU A 5 13.98 -5.80 -4.58
N HIS A 6 15.03 -5.95 -3.77
CA HIS A 6 14.93 -5.86 -2.31
C HIS A 6 15.00 -4.40 -1.84
N SER A 7 14.50 -4.12 -0.63
CA SER A 7 14.74 -2.84 0.05
C SER A 7 16.09 -2.81 0.78
N ASP A 8 16.70 -1.63 0.93
CA ASP A 8 18.04 -1.36 1.52
C ASP A 8 18.41 -2.18 2.78
N ASP A 9 17.46 -2.42 3.69
CA ASP A 9 17.74 -3.12 4.96
C ASP A 9 17.97 -4.65 4.84
N GLN A 10 17.73 -5.25 3.67
CA GLN A 10 17.55 -6.72 3.56
C GLN A 10 18.60 -7.44 2.70
N LEU A 11 19.48 -6.72 1.97
CA LEU A 11 20.57 -7.35 1.19
C LEU A 11 21.53 -8.16 2.07
N LEU A 12 21.76 -7.72 3.31
CA LEU A 12 22.59 -8.42 4.31
C LEU A 12 22.07 -9.83 4.65
N ARG A 13 20.78 -10.13 4.41
CA ARG A 13 20.22 -11.48 4.62
C ARG A 13 20.21 -12.31 3.34
N ALA A 14 19.97 -11.69 2.19
CA ALA A 14 19.91 -12.38 0.90
C ALA A 14 21.30 -12.86 0.40
N GLU A 15 22.38 -12.12 0.66
CA GLU A 15 23.75 -12.55 0.31
C GLU A 15 24.19 -13.80 1.10
N VAL A 16 23.65 -14.01 2.30
CA VAL A 16 23.93 -15.19 3.11
C VAL A 16 23.14 -16.42 2.62
N ASP A 17 21.90 -16.23 2.14
CA ASP A 17 21.03 -17.31 1.68
C ASP A 17 21.38 -17.81 0.26
N LEU A 18 21.89 -16.94 -0.63
CA LEU A 18 22.26 -17.33 -2.01
C LEU A 18 23.54 -18.17 -2.08
N ALA A 19 24.37 -18.19 -1.02
CA ALA A 19 25.55 -19.05 -0.94
C ALA A 19 25.22 -20.51 -0.57
N THR A 20 23.97 -20.81 -0.20
CA THR A 20 23.51 -22.14 0.22
C THR A 20 22.38 -22.63 -0.70
N THR A 21 22.74 -23.08 -1.89
CA THR A 21 21.84 -23.84 -2.76
C THR A 21 21.67 -25.27 -2.23
N ALA A 22 20.67 -25.50 -1.38
CA ALA A 22 20.05 -26.82 -1.18
C ALA A 22 18.69 -26.66 -0.50
N GLU A 23 17.62 -27.03 -1.22
CA GLU A 23 16.27 -27.27 -0.69
C GLU A 23 15.66 -26.19 0.22
N ARG A 24 15.14 -25.09 -0.35
CA ARG A 24 14.15 -24.27 0.37
C ARG A 24 12.76 -24.86 0.20
N SER A 25 12.22 -25.33 1.33
CA SER A 25 10.79 -25.55 1.57
C SER A 25 9.97 -24.34 1.06
N PRO A 26 8.70 -24.52 0.60
CA PRO A 26 7.87 -23.40 0.17
C PRO A 26 7.89 -22.30 1.22
N ALA A 27 8.07 -21.05 0.77
CA ALA A 27 8.11 -19.88 1.65
C ALA A 27 6.90 -19.94 2.60
N ALA A 28 7.17 -19.94 3.91
CA ALA A 28 6.11 -19.90 4.90
C ALA A 28 5.23 -18.67 4.61
N PRO A 29 3.89 -18.81 4.70
CA PRO A 29 3.00 -17.68 4.44
C PRO A 29 3.39 -16.49 5.32
N LEU A 30 3.33 -15.29 4.74
CA LEU A 30 3.60 -14.05 5.44
C LEU A 30 2.75 -13.99 6.72
N PRO A 31 3.36 -13.77 7.91
CA PRO A 31 2.61 -13.78 9.15
C PRO A 31 1.52 -12.70 9.13
N GLY A 32 0.26 -13.13 9.17
CA GLY A 32 -0.91 -12.26 9.22
C GLY A 32 -1.60 -11.96 7.87
N LEU A 33 -1.13 -12.55 6.76
CA LEU A 33 -1.85 -12.47 5.47
C LEU A 33 -2.77 -13.68 5.27
N PRO A 34 -3.92 -13.50 4.58
CA PRO A 34 -4.71 -14.64 4.11
C PRO A 34 -3.85 -15.57 3.25
N THR A 35 -4.01 -16.88 3.41
CA THR A 35 -3.19 -17.90 2.73
C THR A 35 -3.19 -17.75 1.21
N ASP A 36 -4.29 -17.27 0.63
CA ASP A 36 -4.49 -17.18 -0.81
C ASP A 36 -3.98 -15.85 -1.41
N LEU A 37 -3.62 -14.87 -0.57
CA LEU A 37 -3.22 -13.54 -1.03
C LEU A 37 -2.04 -13.57 -2.04
N PRO A 38 -0.96 -14.36 -1.85
CA PRO A 38 0.11 -14.43 -2.84
C PRO A 38 -0.39 -14.85 -4.23
N SER A 39 -1.22 -15.90 -4.30
CA SER A 39 -1.81 -16.39 -5.54
C SER A 39 -2.77 -15.38 -6.16
N ASP A 40 -3.64 -14.79 -5.35
CA ASP A 40 -4.58 -13.73 -5.76
C ASP A 40 -3.86 -12.54 -6.40
N LEU A 41 -2.73 -12.11 -5.84
CA LEU A 41 -1.95 -10.99 -6.38
C LEU A 41 -1.32 -11.35 -7.73
N VAL A 42 -0.82 -12.57 -7.88
CA VAL A 42 -0.25 -13.07 -9.15
C VAL A 42 -1.34 -13.24 -10.21
N ASP A 43 -2.51 -13.75 -9.84
CA ASP A 43 -3.68 -13.85 -10.71
C ASP A 43 -4.16 -12.46 -11.15
N ALA A 44 -4.22 -11.50 -10.24
CA ALA A 44 -4.54 -10.11 -10.56
C ALA A 44 -3.49 -9.48 -11.50
N LEU A 45 -2.22 -9.86 -11.36
CA LEU A 45 -1.14 -9.40 -12.24
C LEU A 45 -1.25 -9.99 -13.65
N ASP A 46 -1.95 -11.11 -13.83
CA ASP A 46 -2.18 -11.76 -15.12
C ASP A 46 -0.87 -12.03 -15.89
N VAL A 47 0.08 -12.66 -15.22
CA VAL A 47 1.39 -13.01 -15.78
C VAL A 47 1.22 -14.09 -16.85
N ARG A 48 1.90 -13.91 -17.98
CA ARG A 48 1.94 -14.86 -19.09
C ARG A 48 3.35 -15.41 -19.31
N PRO A 49 3.49 -16.64 -19.85
CA PRO A 49 4.78 -17.15 -20.27
C PRO A 49 5.48 -16.17 -21.21
N GLY A 50 6.73 -15.84 -20.90
CA GLY A 50 7.54 -14.91 -21.67
C GLY A 50 7.54 -13.46 -21.16
N ASP A 51 6.58 -13.06 -20.31
CA ASP A 51 6.50 -11.71 -19.76
C ASP A 51 7.81 -11.31 -19.03
N ARG A 52 8.14 -10.03 -19.10
CA ARG A 52 9.13 -9.39 -18.23
C ARG A 52 8.42 -8.88 -16.99
N VAL A 53 8.77 -9.45 -15.85
CA VAL A 53 8.14 -9.15 -14.56
C VAL A 53 9.14 -8.46 -13.66
N LEU A 54 8.72 -7.38 -13.01
CA LEU A 54 9.44 -6.76 -11.90
C LEU A 54 8.69 -7.00 -10.60
N GLU A 55 9.31 -7.71 -9.67
CA GLU A 55 8.86 -7.83 -8.28
C GLU A 55 9.63 -6.84 -7.40
N ILE A 56 8.90 -6.15 -6.52
CA ILE A 56 9.42 -5.14 -5.61
C ILE A 56 9.03 -5.49 -4.18
N GLY A 57 10.03 -5.79 -3.34
CA GLY A 57 9.82 -6.23 -1.97
C GLY A 57 10.74 -7.39 -1.59
N PRO A 58 10.45 -8.09 -0.49
CA PRO A 58 11.30 -9.16 0.04
C PRO A 58 11.39 -10.44 -0.82
N GLY A 59 10.73 -10.49 -1.98
CA GLY A 59 10.79 -11.64 -2.89
C GLY A 59 9.79 -12.76 -2.59
N ASP A 60 8.74 -12.50 -1.79
CA ASP A 60 7.77 -13.52 -1.38
C ASP A 60 6.99 -14.16 -2.54
N LEU A 61 6.90 -13.48 -3.69
CA LEU A 61 6.17 -13.97 -4.86
C LEU A 61 7.10 -14.62 -5.90
N THR A 62 8.43 -14.59 -5.68
CA THR A 62 9.43 -14.97 -6.68
C THR A 62 9.16 -16.35 -7.30
N ALA A 63 8.82 -17.35 -6.49
CA ALA A 63 8.56 -18.71 -6.96
C ALA A 63 7.30 -18.78 -7.84
N LEU A 64 6.21 -18.15 -7.41
CA LEU A 64 4.96 -18.11 -8.19
C LEU A 64 5.15 -17.36 -9.52
N LEU A 65 5.91 -16.26 -9.49
CA LEU A 65 6.19 -15.46 -10.68
C LEU A 65 7.11 -16.18 -11.66
N ARG A 66 8.13 -16.92 -11.17
CA ARG A 66 8.99 -17.77 -12.01
C ARG A 66 8.15 -18.79 -12.77
N ASP A 67 7.28 -19.50 -12.05
CA ASP A 67 6.47 -20.58 -12.62
C ASP A 67 5.43 -20.02 -13.60
N ALA A 68 4.79 -18.88 -13.30
CA ALA A 68 3.81 -18.25 -14.18
C ALA A 68 4.44 -17.60 -15.44
N ALA A 69 5.62 -17.01 -15.31
CA ALA A 69 6.32 -16.35 -16.42
C ALA A 69 7.17 -17.30 -17.27
N ASP A 70 7.43 -18.52 -16.80
CA ASP A 70 8.38 -19.47 -17.40
C ASP A 70 9.79 -18.85 -17.58
N ARG A 71 10.29 -18.21 -16.52
CA ARG A 71 11.53 -17.41 -16.54
C ARG A 71 12.26 -17.46 -15.21
N GLU A 72 13.57 -17.69 -15.27
CA GLU A 72 14.42 -17.62 -14.07
C GLU A 72 14.49 -16.20 -13.49
N PRO A 73 14.42 -16.05 -12.16
CA PRO A 73 14.54 -14.78 -11.49
C PRO A 73 15.98 -14.30 -11.41
N THR A 74 16.16 -12.98 -11.44
CA THR A 74 17.43 -12.30 -11.17
C THR A 74 17.20 -11.29 -10.06
N VAL A 75 17.96 -11.43 -8.97
CA VAL A 75 17.93 -10.49 -7.85
C VAL A 75 18.83 -9.30 -8.16
N VAL A 76 18.31 -8.09 -7.94
CA VAL A 76 19.02 -6.83 -8.20
C VAL A 76 19.02 -5.96 -6.93
N GLY A 77 19.98 -5.05 -6.85
CA GLY A 77 20.28 -4.18 -5.69
C GLY A 77 19.12 -3.31 -5.19
N PRO A 78 19.36 -2.46 -4.18
CA PRO A 78 18.34 -2.18 -3.17
C PRO A 78 17.37 -1.03 -3.48
N SER A 79 17.39 -0.46 -4.69
CA SER A 79 16.65 0.76 -5.00
C SER A 79 15.20 0.50 -5.42
N ALA A 80 14.41 -0.10 -4.52
CA ALA A 80 13.02 -0.52 -4.77
C ALA A 80 12.11 0.64 -5.25
N ALA A 81 12.32 1.87 -4.77
CA ALA A 81 11.56 3.04 -5.22
C ALA A 81 11.93 3.50 -6.65
N GLU A 82 13.17 3.27 -7.09
CA GLU A 82 13.68 3.65 -8.41
C GLU A 82 13.46 2.54 -9.45
N GLY A 83 13.01 1.36 -9.03
CA GLY A 83 12.82 0.22 -9.91
C GLY A 83 14.15 -0.28 -10.48
N HIS A 84 14.10 -0.86 -11.68
CA HIS A 84 15.28 -1.38 -12.36
C HIS A 84 15.27 -1.01 -13.84
N THR A 85 15.83 0.18 -14.14
CA THR A 85 15.84 0.74 -15.49
C THR A 85 16.48 -0.17 -16.55
N ALA A 86 17.49 -0.98 -16.19
CA ALA A 86 18.18 -1.82 -17.18
C ALA A 86 17.32 -3.00 -17.68
N GLY A 87 16.33 -3.46 -16.91
CA GLY A 87 15.40 -4.51 -17.32
C GLY A 87 14.14 -3.99 -18.02
N ALA A 88 13.90 -2.69 -17.96
CA ALA A 88 12.75 -2.05 -18.57
C ALA A 88 12.75 -2.17 -20.12
N PRO A 89 11.58 -2.12 -20.77
CA PRO A 89 10.26 -2.04 -20.17
C PRO A 89 9.79 -3.40 -19.61
N TYR A 90 8.95 -3.33 -18.58
CA TYR A 90 8.31 -4.49 -17.94
C TYR A 90 6.86 -4.64 -18.39
N ASP A 91 6.47 -5.87 -18.72
CA ASP A 91 5.09 -6.21 -19.05
C ASP A 91 4.22 -6.25 -17.77
N ARG A 92 4.83 -6.61 -16.63
CA ARG A 92 4.19 -6.75 -15.33
C ARG A 92 5.08 -6.17 -14.23
N ILE A 93 4.49 -5.38 -13.34
CA ILE A 93 5.17 -4.89 -12.13
C ILE A 93 4.30 -5.21 -10.93
N ILE A 94 4.90 -5.78 -9.88
CA ILE A 94 4.21 -6.11 -8.64
C ILE A 94 5.02 -5.68 -7.44
N ALA A 95 4.35 -5.09 -6.44
CA ALA A 95 4.96 -4.72 -5.19
C ALA A 95 4.28 -5.43 -4.01
N THR A 96 5.08 -5.92 -3.06
CA THR A 96 4.63 -6.46 -1.77
C THR A 96 4.98 -5.52 -0.61
N CYS A 97 5.22 -4.25 -0.92
CA CYS A 97 5.42 -3.16 0.05
C CYS A 97 4.46 -2.00 -0.25
N ALA A 98 3.99 -1.34 0.80
CA ALA A 98 3.03 -0.25 0.69
C ALA A 98 3.72 1.09 0.39
N VAL A 99 3.13 1.84 -0.53
CA VAL A 99 3.52 3.21 -0.86
C VAL A 99 2.33 4.16 -0.70
N PRO A 100 2.52 5.42 -0.30
CA PRO A 100 1.43 6.39 -0.26
C PRO A 100 0.87 6.66 -1.66
N ARG A 101 1.76 6.75 -2.65
CA ARG A 101 1.50 6.96 -4.07
C ARG A 101 2.42 6.10 -4.92
N LEU A 102 2.00 5.74 -6.12
CA LEU A 102 2.80 4.93 -7.05
C LEU A 102 4.09 5.66 -7.45
N PRO A 103 5.29 5.11 -7.23
CA PRO A 103 6.52 5.73 -7.73
C PRO A 103 6.50 5.93 -9.25
N LEU A 104 6.93 7.11 -9.71
CA LEU A 104 6.96 7.41 -11.16
C LEU A 104 7.88 6.47 -11.91
N ALA A 105 8.96 6.00 -11.30
CA ALA A 105 9.86 5.02 -11.91
C ALA A 105 9.14 3.72 -12.29
N TRP A 106 8.22 3.22 -11.46
CA TRP A 106 7.43 2.03 -11.77
C TRP A 106 6.49 2.31 -12.95
N LEU A 107 5.90 3.51 -12.98
CA LEU A 107 5.07 3.94 -14.09
C LEU A 107 5.88 4.02 -15.38
N ASP A 108 7.06 4.64 -15.38
CA ASP A 108 7.91 4.86 -16.55
C ASP A 108 8.54 3.57 -17.09
N GLN A 109 8.86 2.62 -16.21
CA GLN A 109 9.43 1.34 -16.57
C GLN A 109 8.39 0.31 -17.02
N CYS A 110 7.09 0.59 -16.85
CA CYS A 110 6.02 -0.28 -17.34
C CYS A 110 5.75 -0.06 -18.83
N ALA A 111 5.71 -1.15 -19.61
CA ALA A 111 5.33 -1.11 -21.02
C ALA A 111 3.88 -0.61 -21.18
N PRO A 112 3.54 0.15 -22.24
CA PRO A 112 2.14 0.40 -22.59
C PRO A 112 1.36 -0.91 -22.74
N GLY A 113 0.18 -1.00 -22.12
CA GLY A 113 -0.62 -2.22 -22.02
C GLY A 113 -0.22 -3.13 -20.85
N GLY A 114 0.94 -2.89 -20.23
CA GLY A 114 1.41 -3.63 -19.06
C GLY A 114 0.56 -3.38 -17.81
N LEU A 115 0.71 -4.28 -16.84
CA LEU A 115 -0.06 -4.25 -15.58
C LEU A 115 0.84 -3.95 -14.39
N ILE A 116 0.31 -3.16 -13.46
CA ILE A 116 0.95 -2.84 -12.19
C ILE A 116 0.00 -3.23 -11.06
N VAL A 117 0.46 -4.09 -10.13
CA VAL A 117 -0.26 -4.46 -8.92
C VAL A 117 0.55 -4.01 -7.70
N ALA A 118 0.02 -3.07 -6.92
CA ALA A 118 0.76 -2.52 -5.79
C ALA A 118 -0.16 -2.03 -4.65
N PRO A 119 0.24 -2.17 -3.38
CA PRO A 119 -0.44 -1.51 -2.27
C PRO A 119 -0.14 0.00 -2.31
N VAL A 120 -1.15 0.79 -2.70
CA VAL A 120 -1.07 2.25 -2.85
C VAL A 120 -2.16 2.90 -1.99
N GLY A 121 -1.81 3.92 -1.20
CA GLY A 121 -2.81 4.70 -0.46
C GLY A 121 -3.66 3.88 0.52
N GLY A 122 -3.14 2.74 1.01
CA GLY A 122 -3.81 1.86 1.98
C GLY A 122 -4.68 0.76 1.38
N ALA A 123 -4.69 0.54 0.06
CA ALA A 123 -5.34 -0.60 -0.58
C ALA A 123 -4.53 -1.10 -1.78
N VAL A 124 -4.77 -2.35 -2.22
CA VAL A 124 -4.07 -2.89 -3.41
C VAL A 124 -4.70 -2.33 -4.67
N ALA A 125 -3.92 -1.63 -5.48
CA ALA A 125 -4.31 -1.13 -6.80
C ALA A 125 -3.90 -2.12 -7.89
N ARG A 126 -4.78 -2.33 -8.88
CA ARG A 126 -4.45 -2.95 -10.17
C ARG A 126 -4.64 -1.91 -11.27
N LEU A 127 -3.54 -1.57 -11.93
CA LEU A 127 -3.46 -0.51 -12.93
C LEU A 127 -3.01 -1.09 -14.27
N THR A 128 -3.56 -0.56 -15.36
CA THR A 128 -3.05 -0.80 -16.72
C THR A 128 -2.34 0.46 -17.21
N LYS A 129 -1.08 0.32 -17.66
CA LYS A 129 -0.32 1.40 -18.28
C LYS A 129 -0.93 1.74 -19.64
N ARG A 130 -1.21 3.01 -19.85
CA ARG A 130 -1.76 3.57 -21.10
C ARG A 130 -0.64 4.10 -21.98
N HIS A 131 -0.93 4.24 -23.27
CA HIS A 131 0.00 4.80 -24.25
C HIS A 131 0.34 6.29 -24.02
N ASP A 132 -0.49 7.02 -23.28
CA ASP A 132 -0.26 8.43 -22.92
C ASP A 132 0.69 8.61 -21.71
N GLY A 133 1.31 7.52 -21.24
CA GLY A 133 2.22 7.52 -20.10
C GLY A 133 1.54 7.42 -18.74
N ARG A 134 0.21 7.51 -18.66
CA ARG A 134 -0.57 7.36 -17.42
C ARG A 134 -0.89 5.88 -17.16
N ALA A 135 -1.38 5.57 -15.98
CA ALA A 135 -1.97 4.27 -15.68
C ALA A 135 -3.32 4.45 -14.98
N ALA A 136 -4.24 3.52 -15.18
CA ALA A 136 -5.56 3.57 -14.56
C ALA A 136 -6.13 2.18 -14.30
N GLY A 137 -7.02 2.09 -13.33
CA GLY A 137 -7.68 0.84 -12.99
C GLY A 137 -8.53 0.97 -11.72
N ARG A 138 -8.48 -0.06 -10.87
CA ARG A 138 -9.30 -0.15 -9.65
C ARG A 138 -8.47 -0.67 -8.49
N PHE A 139 -8.94 -0.41 -7.28
CA PHE A 139 -8.46 -1.17 -6.13
C PHE A 139 -9.07 -2.57 -6.14
N LEU A 140 -8.36 -3.52 -5.53
CA LEU A 140 -8.79 -4.89 -5.35
C LEU A 140 -9.45 -5.06 -3.98
N HIS A 141 -10.18 -6.16 -3.82
CA HIS A 141 -10.90 -6.49 -2.60
C HIS A 141 -9.98 -7.06 -1.50
N HIS A 142 -8.72 -7.39 -1.83
CA HIS A 142 -7.80 -8.05 -0.92
C HIS A 142 -7.50 -7.22 0.32
N GLN A 143 -7.52 -7.88 1.48
CA GLN A 143 -7.27 -7.29 2.78
C GLN A 143 -5.89 -7.75 3.25
N ALA A 144 -4.93 -6.83 3.25
CA ALA A 144 -3.56 -7.15 3.62
C ALA A 144 -2.85 -5.91 4.16
N ALA A 145 -2.17 -6.09 5.29
CA ALA A 145 -1.22 -5.10 5.78
C ALA A 145 0.12 -5.40 5.10
N PHE A 146 0.55 -4.50 4.22
CA PHE A 146 1.87 -4.58 3.61
C PHE A 146 2.84 -3.69 4.39
N PRO A 147 4.09 -4.14 4.61
CA PRO A 147 5.10 -3.28 5.21
C PRO A 147 5.33 -2.05 4.32
N PRO A 148 5.55 -0.85 4.90
CA PRO A 148 5.84 0.32 4.10
C PRO A 148 7.13 0.13 3.30
N LEU A 149 7.18 0.64 2.08
CA LEU A 149 8.43 0.79 1.34
C LEU A 149 9.32 1.77 2.11
N HIS A 150 10.35 1.25 2.76
CA HIS A 150 11.23 2.04 3.60
C HIS A 150 12.06 3.04 2.77
N ARG A 151 12.02 4.30 3.17
CA ARG A 151 13.07 5.29 2.88
C ARG A 151 13.65 5.88 4.17
N ASP A 152 12.82 5.96 5.22
CA ASP A 152 13.16 6.32 6.60
C ASP A 152 12.32 5.48 7.59
N PRO A 153 12.80 5.25 8.83
CA PRO A 153 12.01 4.58 9.86
C PRO A 153 10.75 5.39 10.19
N ALA A 154 9.61 4.69 10.33
CA ALA A 154 8.39 5.32 10.83
C ALA A 154 8.68 5.98 12.19
N PRO A 155 8.21 7.22 12.44
CA PRO A 155 8.44 7.87 13.72
C PRO A 155 7.92 6.96 14.83
N ALA A 156 8.77 6.73 15.84
CA ALA A 156 8.42 5.92 17.00
C ALA A 156 7.08 6.44 17.58
N PRO A 157 6.22 5.56 18.12
CA PRO A 157 5.02 6.00 18.79
C PRO A 157 5.39 7.07 19.82
N ALA A 158 4.81 8.26 19.71
CA ALA A 158 5.08 9.34 20.64
C ALA A 158 4.79 8.83 22.06
N ALA A 159 5.74 9.05 22.98
CA ALA A 159 5.52 8.73 24.38
C ALA A 159 4.23 9.42 24.86
N PRO A 160 3.46 8.79 25.76
CA PRO A 160 2.25 9.41 26.30
C PRO A 160 2.58 10.80 26.87
N ASP A 161 1.96 11.83 26.31
CA ASP A 161 2.05 13.19 26.84
C ASP A 161 1.23 13.28 28.13
N PRO A 162 1.86 13.59 29.28
CA PRO A 162 1.15 13.73 30.56
C PRO A 162 0.12 14.85 30.56
N GLN A 163 0.26 15.82 29.66
CA GLN A 163 -0.66 16.96 29.51
C GLN A 163 -1.74 16.71 28.46
N ALA A 164 -1.79 15.50 27.88
CA ALA A 164 -2.78 15.17 26.86
C ALA A 164 -4.20 15.38 27.41
N ARG A 165 -5.00 16.16 26.68
CA ARG A 165 -6.39 16.39 27.01
C ARG A 165 -7.20 15.14 26.66
N ARG A 166 -7.83 14.54 27.66
CA ARG A 166 -8.77 13.43 27.46
C ARG A 166 -10.09 13.95 26.88
N ARG A 167 -10.62 13.23 25.89
CA ARG A 167 -11.88 13.54 25.21
C ARG A 167 -12.69 12.27 24.99
N THR A 168 -14.00 12.32 25.17
CA THR A 168 -14.90 11.20 24.83
C THR A 168 -15.14 11.11 23.32
N THR A 169 -15.27 9.88 22.83
CA THR A 169 -15.58 9.52 21.44
C THR A 169 -16.66 8.44 21.42
N GLU A 170 -17.57 8.50 20.46
CA GLU A 170 -18.54 7.42 20.19
C GLU A 170 -17.95 6.36 19.24
N LEU A 171 -16.82 6.67 18.61
CA LEU A 171 -16.11 5.77 17.72
C LEU A 171 -15.01 5.02 18.49
N ASP A 172 -15.17 3.71 18.62
CA ASP A 172 -14.09 2.81 19.04
C ASP A 172 -12.97 2.82 18.00
N ALA A 173 -11.73 2.93 18.46
CA ALA A 173 -10.54 2.92 17.63
C ALA A 173 -10.41 1.67 16.76
N ARG A 174 -10.95 0.53 17.20
CA ARG A 174 -11.01 -0.72 16.44
C ARG A 174 -11.81 -0.62 15.15
N ALA A 175 -12.62 0.42 14.97
CA ALA A 175 -13.23 0.69 13.66
C ALA A 175 -12.17 0.78 12.57
N LEU A 176 -10.99 1.36 12.86
CA LEU A 176 -9.86 1.47 11.92
C LEU A 176 -9.22 0.11 11.56
N ASP A 177 -9.62 -0.98 12.20
CA ASP A 177 -9.23 -2.33 11.79
C ASP A 177 -10.08 -2.83 10.61
N HIS A 178 -11.26 -2.24 10.38
CA HIS A 178 -12.10 -2.58 9.23
C HIS A 178 -11.47 -2.02 7.94
N PRO A 179 -11.02 -2.87 6.98
CA PRO A 179 -10.19 -2.41 5.86
C PRO A 179 -10.85 -1.35 4.97
N GLY A 180 -12.16 -1.50 4.71
CA GLY A 180 -12.91 -0.50 3.95
C GLY A 180 -13.02 0.86 4.65
N PHE A 181 -13.08 0.88 5.99
CA PHE A 181 -13.10 2.13 6.73
C PHE A 181 -11.70 2.71 6.89
N ALA A 182 -10.67 1.89 7.11
CA ALA A 182 -9.28 2.32 7.16
C ALA A 182 -8.87 3.03 5.86
N PHE A 183 -9.18 2.43 4.71
CA PHE A 183 -8.96 3.04 3.39
C PHE A 183 -9.74 4.35 3.22
N TRP A 184 -11.03 4.36 3.54
CA TRP A 184 -11.87 5.56 3.45
C TRP A 184 -11.39 6.71 4.35
N ALA A 185 -10.99 6.39 5.58
CA ALA A 185 -10.41 7.34 6.50
C ALA A 185 -9.09 7.91 5.94
N GLY A 186 -8.21 7.05 5.42
CA GLY A 186 -6.95 7.44 4.78
C GLY A 186 -7.14 8.48 3.68
N LEU A 187 -8.12 8.29 2.79
CA LEU A 187 -8.41 9.25 1.71
C LEU A 187 -8.90 10.63 2.22
N ARG A 188 -9.51 10.68 3.40
CA ARG A 188 -10.12 11.91 3.97
C ARG A 188 -9.24 12.62 4.97
N LEU A 189 -8.24 11.94 5.51
CA LEU A 189 -7.19 12.56 6.29
C LEU A 189 -6.30 13.40 5.36
N ALA A 190 -5.73 14.49 5.87
CA ALA A 190 -4.75 15.23 5.09
C ALA A 190 -3.54 14.31 4.79
N PRO A 191 -2.93 14.38 3.59
CA PRO A 191 -1.81 13.50 3.22
C PRO A 191 -0.62 13.53 4.18
N THR A 192 -0.49 14.59 4.97
CA THR A 192 0.56 14.74 6.00
C THR A 192 0.27 13.96 7.27
N ILE A 193 -0.98 13.59 7.55
CA ILE A 193 -1.36 12.89 8.78
C ILE A 193 -0.95 11.42 8.67
N THR A 194 -0.07 10.99 9.56
CA THR A 194 0.39 9.61 9.63
C THR A 194 -0.37 8.83 10.71
N ARG A 195 -0.39 7.50 10.55
CA ARG A 195 -1.04 6.59 11.49
C ARG A 195 -0.08 5.50 11.93
N SER A 196 0.01 5.26 13.24
CA SER A 196 0.74 4.14 13.84
C SER A 196 -0.21 3.34 14.74
N GLY A 197 -0.59 2.15 14.29
CA GLY A 197 -1.73 1.42 14.86
C GLY A 197 -3.00 2.26 14.79
N HIS A 198 -3.60 2.58 15.95
CA HIS A 198 -4.76 3.48 16.02
C HIS A 198 -4.40 4.92 16.40
N THR A 199 -3.12 5.25 16.55
CA THR A 199 -2.66 6.60 16.89
C THR A 199 -2.46 7.43 15.62
N LEU A 200 -2.94 8.67 15.62
CA LEU A 200 -2.74 9.64 14.54
C LEU A 200 -1.71 10.68 14.93
N HIS A 201 -0.94 11.15 13.95
CA HIS A 201 0.03 12.21 14.10
C HIS A 201 -0.06 13.19 12.93
N ASP A 202 -0.28 14.47 13.22
CA ASP A 202 -0.20 15.57 12.26
C ASP A 202 1.16 16.29 12.44
N PRO A 203 2.17 16.00 11.62
CA PRO A 203 3.50 16.60 11.75
C PRO A 203 3.49 18.10 11.49
N THR A 204 2.51 18.62 10.74
CA THR A 204 2.43 20.05 10.41
C THR A 204 2.06 20.88 11.64
N SER A 205 1.24 20.32 12.55
CA SER A 205 0.81 21.01 13.77
C SER A 205 1.41 20.45 15.05
N GLY A 206 2.10 19.31 14.97
CA GLY A 206 2.55 18.54 16.14
C GLY A 206 1.40 17.92 16.93
N SER A 207 0.19 17.85 16.35
CA SER A 207 -0.98 17.31 17.06
C SER A 207 -1.01 15.79 16.98
N THR A 208 -1.42 15.13 18.06
CA THR A 208 -1.61 13.68 18.11
C THR A 208 -2.96 13.31 18.70
N ALA A 209 -3.50 12.18 18.25
CA ALA A 209 -4.65 11.55 18.86
C ALA A 209 -4.36 10.08 19.11
N ARG A 210 -4.38 9.68 20.38
CA ARG A 210 -4.14 8.30 20.81
C ARG A 210 -5.41 7.76 21.49
N PRO A 211 -5.88 6.56 21.15
CA PRO A 211 -6.95 5.92 21.90
C PRO A 211 -6.61 5.75 23.38
N ASP A 212 -7.61 5.99 24.23
CA ASP A 212 -7.53 5.89 25.68
C ASP A 212 -8.71 5.05 26.22
N GLY A 213 -8.78 3.81 25.72
CA GLY A 213 -9.92 2.92 25.88
C GLY A 213 -10.93 3.00 24.73
N PRO A 214 -12.06 2.26 24.81
CA PRO A 214 -13.00 2.12 23.70
C PRO A 214 -13.86 3.36 23.41
N ALA A 215 -13.96 4.30 24.36
CA ALA A 215 -14.84 5.47 24.27
C ALA A 215 -14.13 6.79 24.59
N ALA A 216 -12.80 6.81 24.54
CA ALA A 216 -12.02 8.02 24.78
C ALA A 216 -10.72 8.07 23.96
N VAL A 217 -10.25 9.29 23.75
CA VAL A 217 -8.97 9.60 23.12
C VAL A 217 -8.21 10.62 23.95
N ALA A 218 -6.90 10.45 24.01
CA ALA A 218 -5.96 11.42 24.52
C ALA A 218 -5.46 12.28 23.35
N LEU A 219 -5.63 13.59 23.46
CA LEU A 219 -5.26 14.56 22.43
C LEU A 219 -4.10 15.42 22.92
N SER A 220 -3.06 15.55 22.10
CA SER A 220 -1.95 16.49 22.33
C SER A 220 -1.83 17.46 21.17
N GLY A 221 -1.27 18.64 21.45
CA GLY A 221 -1.12 19.71 20.47
C GLY A 221 -2.41 20.49 20.20
N PRO A 222 -2.37 21.43 19.23
CA PRO A 222 -3.43 22.41 19.03
C PRO A 222 -4.68 21.88 18.32
N ARG A 223 -4.64 20.71 17.67
CA ARG A 223 -5.76 20.18 16.87
C ARG A 223 -6.31 18.88 17.45
N ASP A 224 -7.63 18.75 17.43
CA ASP A 224 -8.30 17.46 17.58
C ASP A 224 -8.25 16.73 16.24
N VAL A 225 -7.20 15.94 15.99
CA VAL A 225 -7.09 15.16 14.75
C VAL A 225 -7.98 13.91 14.75
N TRP A 226 -8.50 13.48 15.91
CA TRP A 226 -9.45 12.36 15.99
C TRP A 226 -10.82 12.72 15.40
N CYS A 227 -11.24 13.99 15.52
CA CYS A 227 -12.51 14.45 14.96
C CYS A 227 -12.60 14.23 13.44
N LEU A 228 -11.46 14.19 12.74
CA LEU A 228 -11.37 13.86 11.32
C LEU A 228 -11.74 12.39 11.05
N VAL A 229 -11.31 11.46 11.91
CA VAL A 229 -11.68 10.04 11.81
C VAL A 229 -13.15 9.83 12.10
N GLU A 230 -13.70 10.50 13.13
CA GLU A 230 -15.14 10.44 13.41
C GLU A 230 -15.98 11.02 12.26
N ALA A 231 -15.54 12.13 11.67
CA ALA A 231 -16.18 12.70 10.49
C ALA A 231 -16.10 11.74 9.29
N ALA A 232 -14.94 11.11 9.07
CA ALA A 232 -14.78 10.10 8.04
C ALA A 232 -15.70 8.90 8.28
N HIS A 233 -15.86 8.44 9.53
CA HIS A 233 -16.73 7.32 9.89
C HIS A 233 -18.20 7.62 9.62
N ARG A 234 -18.70 8.77 10.09
CA ARG A 234 -20.08 9.21 9.78
C ARG A 234 -20.30 9.27 8.28
N ASN A 235 -19.33 9.79 7.54
CA ASN A 235 -19.43 9.90 6.09
C ASN A 235 -19.36 8.54 5.38
N TRP A 236 -18.54 7.60 5.88
CA TRP A 236 -18.46 6.23 5.37
C TRP A 236 -19.80 5.51 5.51
N LEU A 237 -20.44 5.63 6.67
CA LEU A 237 -21.78 5.09 6.91
C LEU A 237 -22.82 5.72 5.98
N ALA A 238 -22.80 7.04 5.81
CA ALA A 238 -23.72 7.75 4.92
C ALA A 238 -23.60 7.35 3.44
N HIS A 239 -22.43 6.83 3.01
CA HIS A 239 -22.20 6.34 1.65
C HIS A 239 -22.39 4.82 1.52
N ASN A 240 -23.07 4.18 2.47
CA ASN A 240 -23.30 2.73 2.51
C ASN A 240 -22.00 1.92 2.57
N ARG A 241 -21.04 2.38 3.39
CA ARG A 241 -19.80 1.66 3.70
C ARG A 241 -19.03 1.24 2.44
N PRO A 242 -18.64 2.20 1.59
CA PRO A 242 -17.96 1.88 0.34
C PRO A 242 -16.69 1.08 0.56
N ARG A 243 -16.49 0.10 -0.32
CA ARG A 243 -15.37 -0.83 -0.29
C ARG A 243 -14.28 -0.36 -1.27
N PRO A 244 -12.99 -0.67 -1.03
CA PRO A 244 -11.92 -0.22 -1.90
C PRO A 244 -12.16 -0.55 -3.38
N GLU A 245 -12.68 -1.74 -3.70
CA GLU A 245 -12.93 -2.19 -5.07
C GLU A 245 -13.98 -1.35 -5.84
N TRP A 246 -14.74 -0.51 -5.16
CA TRP A 246 -15.65 0.44 -5.80
C TRP A 246 -14.95 1.70 -6.32
N PHE A 247 -13.68 1.90 -5.96
CA PHE A 247 -12.90 3.05 -6.34
C PHE A 247 -12.11 2.79 -7.63
N ALA A 248 -12.08 3.80 -8.48
CA ALA A 248 -11.08 3.89 -9.53
C ALA A 248 -9.79 4.49 -8.97
N VAL A 249 -8.68 4.12 -9.59
CA VAL A 249 -7.36 4.70 -9.32
C VAL A 249 -6.73 5.13 -10.63
N GLU A 250 -6.14 6.32 -10.64
CA GLU A 250 -5.41 6.89 -11.76
C GLU A 250 -4.04 7.36 -11.28
N ALA A 251 -2.99 7.00 -12.00
CA ALA A 251 -1.63 7.45 -11.74
C ALA A 251 -1.09 8.16 -12.98
N GLY A 252 -0.59 9.37 -12.82
CA GLY A 252 0.11 10.13 -13.85
C GLY A 252 1.36 10.82 -13.29
N PRO A 253 2.15 11.48 -14.17
CA PRO A 253 3.38 12.17 -13.77
C PRO A 253 3.11 13.32 -12.79
N GLU A 254 2.03 14.08 -13.02
CA GLU A 254 1.70 15.27 -12.23
C GLU A 254 0.91 14.96 -10.96
N ALA A 255 0.03 13.96 -11.01
CA ALA A 255 -0.88 13.66 -9.91
C ALA A 255 -1.44 12.24 -9.99
N GLN A 256 -1.87 11.75 -8.83
CA GLN A 256 -2.49 10.44 -8.67
C GLN A 256 -3.75 10.59 -7.83
N TYR A 257 -4.78 9.82 -8.18
CA TYR A 257 -6.09 9.99 -7.60
C TYR A 257 -6.75 8.65 -7.29
N ALA A 258 -7.44 8.60 -6.16
CA ALA A 258 -8.54 7.68 -5.94
C ALA A 258 -9.86 8.39 -6.25
N ALA A 259 -10.80 7.70 -6.89
CA ALA A 259 -12.10 8.26 -7.27
C ALA A 259 -13.24 7.31 -6.92
N TYR A 260 -14.30 7.85 -6.32
CA TYR A 260 -15.53 7.12 -6.01
C TYR A 260 -16.72 7.83 -6.63
N THR A 261 -17.53 7.09 -7.37
CA THR A 261 -18.80 7.55 -7.91
C THR A 261 -19.92 6.96 -7.07
N ALA A 262 -20.64 7.81 -6.35
CA ALA A 262 -21.78 7.42 -5.55
C ALA A 262 -22.97 6.99 -6.44
N PRO A 263 -23.96 6.23 -5.91
CA PRO A 263 -25.12 5.78 -6.69
C PRO A 263 -25.94 6.90 -7.34
N ASN A 264 -25.86 8.13 -6.80
CA ASN A 264 -26.49 9.32 -7.37
C ASN A 264 -25.70 9.95 -8.54
N GLY A 265 -24.62 9.30 -9.00
CA GLY A 265 -23.75 9.78 -10.09
C GLY A 265 -22.68 10.79 -9.67
N THR A 266 -22.64 11.23 -8.42
CA THR A 266 -21.64 12.20 -7.94
C THR A 266 -20.28 11.52 -7.78
N THR A 267 -19.26 12.03 -8.48
CA THR A 267 -17.88 11.55 -8.33
C THR A 267 -17.08 12.46 -7.39
N THR A 268 -16.48 11.86 -6.37
CA THR A 268 -15.48 12.50 -5.52
C THR A 268 -14.10 11.97 -5.86
N ARG A 269 -13.10 12.85 -5.89
CA ARG A 269 -11.69 12.51 -6.13
C ARG A 269 -10.82 12.97 -4.97
N TRP A 270 -9.84 12.15 -4.61
CA TRP A 270 -8.84 12.42 -3.59
C TRP A 270 -7.46 12.27 -4.20
N VAL A 271 -6.55 13.19 -3.87
CA VAL A 271 -5.14 13.09 -4.24
C VAL A 271 -4.47 12.04 -3.34
N LEU A 272 -3.66 11.15 -3.93
CA LEU A 272 -2.84 10.17 -3.24
C LEU A 272 -1.42 10.71 -2.96
#